data_AF-A0A1C3HFS1-F1
#
_entry.id   AF-A0A1C3HFS1-F1
#
_cell.length_a   1.000
_cell.length_b   1.000
_cell.length_c   1.000
_cell.angle_alpha   90.00
_cell.angle_beta   90.00
_cell.angle_gamma   90.00
#
_symmetry.space_group_name_H-M   'P 1'
#
loop_
_entity.id
_entity.type
_entity.pdbx_description
1 polymer ?
#
loop_
_entity_poly.entity_id
_entity_poly.type
_entity_poly.pdbx_seq_one_letter_code
_entity_poly.pdbx_strand_id
1 'polypeptide(L)' 'MTRAGLTLHLSEHYGDSTPGAAIFIPVHDIDALHRELTAKNYRYARPGLEVVDLGKELNLTDPFGNRLRFCEQSPSA' A
#
# COMPACT_ATOMS: atom_id res chain seq x y z
N MET A 1 11.62 -3.50 -5.87
CA MET A 1 11.04 -4.68 -5.16
C MET A 1 9.92 -5.27 -5.99
N THR A 2 9.69 -6.59 -5.94
CA THR A 2 8.62 -7.24 -6.70
C THR A 2 7.82 -8.19 -5.81
N ARG A 3 6.49 -8.15 -5.92
CA ARG A 3 5.58 -9.06 -5.23
C ARG A 3 4.30 -9.25 -6.04
N ALA A 4 3.86 -10.49 -6.21
CA ALA A 4 2.58 -10.82 -6.86
C ALA A 4 2.39 -10.09 -8.21
N GLY A 5 3.45 -9.99 -9.02
CA GLY A 5 3.42 -9.29 -10.32
C GLY A 5 3.56 -7.76 -10.25
N LEU A 6 3.43 -7.13 -9.07
CA LEU A 6 3.71 -5.71 -8.89
C LEU A 6 5.21 -5.48 -8.66
N THR A 7 5.83 -4.62 -9.47
CA THR A 7 7.20 -4.14 -9.25
C THR A 7 7.19 -2.66 -8.93
N LEU A 8 7.76 -2.29 -7.78
CA LEU A 8 8.01 -0.90 -7.40
C LEU A 8 9.49 -0.59 -7.57
N HIS A 9 9.77 0.37 -8.44
CA HIS A 9 11.08 1.00 -8.59
C HIS A 9 11.06 2.27 -7.74
N LEU A 10 11.76 2.23 -6.61
CA LEU A 10 11.92 3.39 -5.72
C LEU A 10 13.32 3.97 -5.95
N SER A 11 13.40 5.30 -6.03
CA SER A 11 14.67 6.03 -6.14
C SER A 11 14.71 7.16 -5.11
N GLU A 12 15.84 7.28 -4.43
CA GLU A 12 16.17 8.43 -3.57
C GLU A 12 16.97 9.50 -4.32
N HIS A 13 17.33 9.24 -5.59
CA HIS A 13 18.16 10.14 -6.36
C HIS A 13 17.37 11.39 -6.76
N TYR A 14 17.96 12.54 -6.46
CA TYR A 14 17.40 13.83 -6.82
C TYR A 14 17.22 13.93 -8.35
N GLY A 15 15.99 14.18 -8.79
CA GLY A 15 15.63 14.29 -10.20
C GLY A 15 15.05 13.01 -10.82
N ASP A 16 15.13 11.85 -10.15
CA ASP A 16 14.61 10.59 -10.68
C ASP A 16 13.12 10.39 -10.42
N SER A 17 12.60 10.94 -9.32
CA SER A 17 11.22 10.70 -8.87
C SER A 17 10.70 11.82 -7.97
N THR A 18 9.38 11.87 -7.82
CA THR A 18 8.68 12.85 -6.98
C THR A 18 8.55 12.32 -5.55
N PRO A 19 9.14 12.99 -4.53
CA PRO A 19 8.92 12.63 -3.14
C PRO A 19 7.46 12.79 -2.71
N GLY A 20 6.98 11.93 -1.81
CA GLY A 20 5.64 12.04 -1.24
C GLY A 20 4.51 11.63 -2.19
N ALA A 21 4.83 10.89 -3.25
CA ALA A 21 3.85 10.40 -4.20
C ALA A 21 2.80 9.51 -3.52
N ALA A 22 1.59 9.50 -4.07
CA ALA A 22 0.56 8.56 -3.66
C ALA A 22 0.37 7.50 -4.75
N ILE A 23 0.55 6.24 -4.40
CA ILE A 23 0.46 5.10 -5.32
C ILE A 23 -0.77 4.30 -4.96
N PHE A 24 -1.68 4.12 -5.92
CA PHE A 24 -2.89 3.33 -5.76
C PHE A 24 -2.66 1.92 -6.32
N ILE A 25 -2.94 0.89 -5.51
CA ILE A 25 -2.58 -0.49 -5.80
C ILE A 25 -3.81 -1.37 -5.59
N PRO A 26 -4.52 -1.74 -6.67
CA PRO A 26 -5.61 -2.70 -6.57
C PRO A 26 -5.09 -4.05 -6.09
N VAL A 27 -5.80 -4.67 -5.13
CA VAL A 27 -5.47 -5.99 -4.61
C VAL A 27 -6.72 -6.85 -4.46
N HIS A 28 -6.50 -8.15 -4.39
CA HIS A 28 -7.49 -9.13 -3.94
C HIS A 28 -7.10 -9.62 -2.54
N ASP A 29 -8.11 -9.85 -1.70
CA ASP A 29 -8.01 -10.24 -0.29
C ASP A 29 -7.15 -9.27 0.54
N ILE A 30 -7.64 -8.05 0.70
CA ILE A 30 -6.92 -7.02 1.46
C ILE A 30 -6.83 -7.34 2.95
N ASP A 31 -7.74 -8.15 3.49
CA ASP A 31 -7.70 -8.62 4.87
C ASP A 31 -6.51 -9.58 5.09
N ALA A 32 -6.26 -10.50 4.16
CA ALA A 32 -5.07 -11.36 4.20
C ALA A 32 -3.78 -10.52 4.12
N LEU A 33 -3.75 -9.52 3.23
CA LEU A 33 -2.64 -8.59 3.13
C LEU A 33 -2.40 -7.84 4.46
N HIS A 34 -3.47 -7.33 5.09
CA HIS A 34 -3.40 -6.63 6.37
C HIS A 34 -2.83 -7.51 7.48
N ARG A 35 -3.31 -8.76 7.58
CA ARG A 35 -2.83 -9.73 8.56
C ARG A 35 -1.34 -10.05 8.37
N GLU A 36 -0.92 -10.31 7.13
CA GLU A 36 0.48 -10.58 6.80
C GLU A 36 1.39 -9.41 7.23
N LEU A 37 1.01 -8.18 6.88
CA LEU A 37 1.80 -6.99 7.17
C LEU A 37 1.84 -6.68 8.67
N THR A 38 0.71 -6.83 9.36
CA THR A 38 0.61 -6.63 10.80
C THR A 38 1.46 -7.65 11.57
N ALA A 39 1.47 -8.91 11.14
CA ALA A 39 2.26 -9.97 11.76
C ALA A 39 3.78 -9.71 11.71
N LYS A 40 4.26 -8.96 10.71
CA LYS A 40 5.68 -8.58 10.62
C LYS A 40 6.09 -7.55 11.68
N ASN A 41 5.13 -6.89 12.33
CA ASN A 41 5.34 -5.96 13.44
C ASN A 41 6.46 -4.93 13.20
N TYR A 42 6.50 -4.35 11.99
CA TYR A 42 7.49 -3.33 11.66
C TYR A 42 7.25 -2.07 12.46
N ARG A 43 8.22 -1.68 13.30
CA ARG A 43 8.11 -0.54 14.22
C ARG A 43 7.66 0.78 13.57
N TYR A 44 8.08 0.99 12.33
CA TYR A 44 7.85 2.23 11.59
C TYR A 44 6.73 2.15 10.54
N ALA A 45 6.15 0.96 10.35
CA ALA A 45 5.05 0.75 9.41
C ALA A 45 3.87 0.16 10.18
N ARG A 46 2.82 0.97 10.38
CA ARG A 46 1.58 0.54 11.02
C ARG A 46 0.50 0.47 9.95
N PRO A 47 0.23 -0.72 9.36
CA PRO A 47 -0.78 -0.87 8.34
C PRO A 47 -2.17 -0.61 8.93
N GLY A 48 -2.79 0.50 8.52
CA GLY A 48 -4.19 0.81 8.84
C GLY A 48 -5.09 0.24 7.75
N LEU A 49 -6.11 -0.52 8.14
CA LEU A 49 -7.16 -1.03 7.25
C LEU A 49 -8.47 -0.30 7.59
N GLU A 50 -9.08 0.31 6.58
CA GLU A 50 -10.31 1.09 6.71
C GLU A 50 -11.34 0.60 5.68
N VAL A 51 -12.61 0.62 6.07
CA VAL A 51 -13.74 0.40 5.15
C VAL A 51 -14.20 1.77 4.67
N VAL A 52 -14.28 1.94 3.35
CA VAL A 52 -14.69 3.17 2.67
C VAL A 52 -15.89 2.88 1.76
N ASP A 53 -16.55 3.91 1.24
CA ASP A 53 -17.75 3.75 0.41
C ASP A 53 -17.56 2.86 -0.82
N LEU A 54 -16.33 2.82 -1.38
CA LEU A 54 -15.98 2.04 -2.56
C LEU A 54 -15.35 0.67 -2.26
N GLY A 55 -15.25 0.29 -0.98
CA GLY A 55 -14.66 -0.99 -0.56
C GLY A 55 -13.76 -0.87 0.65
N LYS A 56 -12.53 -1.37 0.55
CA LYS A 56 -11.55 -1.36 1.65
C LYS A 56 -10.24 -0.74 1.19
N GLU A 57 -9.61 0.01 2.08
CA GLU A 57 -8.30 0.61 1.83
C GLU A 57 -7.32 0.26 2.94
N LEU A 58 -6.09 -0.08 2.56
CA LEU A 58 -4.95 -0.26 3.44
C LEU A 58 -3.88 0.76 3.09
N ASN A 59 -3.55 1.59 4.08
CA ASN A 59 -2.61 2.69 3.91
C ASN A 59 -1.25 2.35 4.55
N LEU A 60 -0.17 2.58 3.81
CA LEU A 60 1.20 2.47 4.27
C LEU A 60 2.05 3.64 3.79
N THR A 61 3.02 4.03 4.61
CA THR A 61 4.05 5.00 4.22
C THR A 61 5.37 4.25 4.07
N ASP A 62 6.02 4.42 2.91
CA ASP A 62 7.35 3.87 2.70
C ASP A 62 8.43 4.76 3.39
N PRO A 63 9.67 4.27 3.53
CA PRO A 63 10.75 5.04 4.17
C PRO A 63 11.07 6.39 3.51
N PHE A 64 10.63 6.60 2.27
CA PHE A 64 10.90 7.79 1.47
C PHE A 64 9.70 8.76 1.47
N GLY A 65 8.67 8.47 2.28
CA GLY A 65 7.49 9.31 2.44
C GLY A 65 6.40 9.09 1.41
N ASN A 66 6.52 8.11 0.52
CA ASN A 66 5.44 7.78 -0.43
C ASN A 66 4.31 7.07 0.30
N ARG A 67 3.07 7.35 -0.11
CA ARG A 67 1.84 6.73 0.40
C ARG A 67 1.42 5.61 -0.53
N LEU A 68 1.54 4.37 -0.07
CA LEU A 68 1.02 3.19 -0.73
C LEU A 68 -0.41 2.94 -0.25
N ARG A 69 -1.38 3.05 -1.16
CA ARG A 69 -2.80 2.83 -0.92
C ARG A 69 -3.21 1.54 -1.62
N PHE A 70 -3.33 0.47 -0.85
CA PHE A 70 -3.86 -0.78 -1.36
C PHE A 70 -5.37 -0.74 -1.26
N CYS A 71 -6.08 -1.08 -2.33
CA CYS A 71 -7.53 -0.95 -2.37
C CYS A 71 -8.15 -2.22 -2.94
N GLU A 72 -9.21 -2.68 -2.30
CA GLU A 72 -10.06 -3.75 -2.78
C GLU A 72 -11.46 -3.17 -2.99
N GLN A 73 -11.92 -3.20 -4.24
CA GLN A 73 -13.26 -2.73 -4.57
C GLN A 73 -14.29 -3.74 -4.09
N SER A 74 -15.30 -3.26 -3.36
CA SER A 74 -16.50 -4.05 -3.19
C SER A 74 -17.22 -4.09 -4.55
N PRO A 75 -17.57 -5.28 -5.08
CA PRO A 75 -18.38 -5.33 -6.29
C PRO A 75 -19.68 -4.57 -6.00
N SER A 76 -20.06 -3.65 -6.91
CA SER A 76 -21.40 -3.08 -6.87
C SER A 76 -22.39 -4.24 -6.99
N ALA A 77 -23.30 -4.36 -6.02
CA ALA A 77 -24.39 -5.34 -6.05
C ALA A 77 -25.22 -5.24 -7.34
#